data_AF-A0A9P6HUJ7-F1
#
_entry.id   AF-A0A9P6HUJ7-F1
#
_cell.length_a   1.000
_cell.length_b   1.000
_cell.length_c   1.000
_cell.angle_alpha   90.00
_cell.angle_beta   90.00
_cell.angle_gamma   90.00
#
_symmetry.space_group_name_H-M   'P 1'
#
loop_
_entity.id
_entity.type
_entity.pdbx_description
1 polymer ?
#
loop_
_entity_poly.entity_id
_entity_poly.type
_entity_poly.pdbx_seq_one_letter_code
_entity_poly.pdbx_strand_id
1 'polypeptide(L)'
;MLSGLCLVTPALTLLLLSRQVAKLAQEVEAPRLLLSALYDLSRSTPSQIASGRQSNIDPSICITLSQEDLFRTLRGREIASRFLSTFIVKELEGRRPSHACTRPQNCRMAFECVTFDLLRDVNGLLCNRNSDVLFAIAECAGLLATEGTKTDGRFFVCRWCHAEFCDVVQRARAEVWTSLPTWFNVEADDWGTI
;
A
#
# COMPACT_ATOMS: atom_id res chain seq x y z
N MET A 1 -2.56 29.70 27.85
CA MET A 1 -3.66 28.78 27.54
C MET A 1 -3.66 28.52 26.04
N LEU A 2 -3.29 27.29 25.69
CA LEU A 2 -3.48 26.56 24.43
C LEU A 2 -3.22 27.27 23.09
N SER A 3 -1.94 27.23 22.72
CA SER A 3 -1.48 27.08 21.34
C SER A 3 -2.08 25.82 20.71
N GLY A 4 -2.77 25.96 19.59
CA GLY A 4 -3.41 24.86 18.86
C GLY A 4 -3.42 25.08 17.36
N LEU A 5 -2.32 25.63 16.81
CA LEU A 5 -2.08 25.62 15.36
C LEU A 5 -1.77 24.17 14.97
N CYS A 6 -2.84 23.43 14.66
CA CYS A 6 -2.78 22.10 14.09
C CYS A 6 -2.02 22.21 12.77
N LEU A 7 -0.74 21.82 12.78
CA LEU A 7 0.04 21.58 11.57
C LEU A 7 -0.73 20.55 10.74
N VAL A 8 -1.47 21.02 9.73
CA VAL A 8 -2.15 20.16 8.77
C VAL A 8 -1.05 19.51 7.95
N THR A 9 -0.63 18.30 8.34
CA THR A 9 0.32 17.53 7.55
C THR A 9 -0.31 17.18 6.20
N PRO A 10 0.47 17.07 5.11
CA PRO A 10 -0.05 16.77 3.77
C PRO A 10 -0.94 15.52 3.73
N ALA A 11 -0.58 14.50 4.53
CA ALA A 11 -1.36 13.26 4.70
C ALA A 11 -2.78 13.49 5.26
N LEU A 12 -2.97 14.50 6.12
CA LEU A 12 -4.27 14.82 6.71
C LEU A 12 -5.21 15.55 5.75
N THR A 13 -4.66 16.24 4.73
CA THR A 13 -5.45 16.90 3.68
C THR A 13 -5.97 15.88 2.67
N LEU A 14 -5.12 14.92 2.29
CA LEU A 14 -5.51 13.81 1.40
C LEU A 14 -6.67 12.98 1.98
N LEU A 15 -6.67 12.73 3.29
CA LEU A 15 -7.73 11.98 3.96
C LEU A 15 -9.10 12.65 3.97
N LEU A 16 -9.14 13.98 4.00
CA LEU A 16 -10.38 14.74 3.89
C LEU A 16 -10.93 14.67 2.46
N LEU A 17 -10.04 14.85 1.49
CA LEU A 17 -10.39 14.79 0.07
C LEU A 17 -10.92 13.40 -0.31
N SER A 18 -10.25 12.31 0.07
CA SER A 18 -10.72 10.96 -0.29
C SER A 18 -12.10 10.64 0.30
N ARG A 19 -12.47 11.16 1.48
CA ARG A 19 -13.85 10.99 2.01
C ARG A 19 -14.90 11.75 1.22
N GLN A 20 -14.59 12.99 0.84
CA GLN A 20 -15.48 13.81 0.04
C GLN A 20 -15.67 13.19 -1.35
N VAL A 21 -14.58 12.70 -1.95
CA VAL A 21 -14.61 11.98 -3.22
C VAL A 21 -15.43 10.69 -3.10
N ALA A 22 -15.29 9.91 -2.02
CA ALA A 22 -16.09 8.71 -1.83
C ALA A 22 -17.60 9.02 -1.79
N LYS A 23 -18.02 10.04 -1.02
CA LYS A 23 -19.42 10.47 -0.98
C LYS A 23 -19.93 10.93 -2.34
N LEU A 24 -19.18 11.83 -2.99
CA LEU A 24 -19.56 12.36 -4.29
C LEU A 24 -19.64 11.25 -5.33
N ALA A 25 -18.68 10.33 -5.33
CA ALA A 25 -18.64 9.20 -6.26
C ALA A 25 -19.85 8.26 -6.08
N GLN A 26 -20.38 8.12 -4.87
CA GLN A 26 -21.66 7.42 -4.68
C GLN A 26 -22.83 8.22 -5.23
N GLU A 27 -22.90 9.52 -4.96
CA GLU A 27 -23.98 10.39 -5.42
C GLU A 27 -24.07 10.49 -6.94
N VAL A 28 -22.93 10.43 -7.64
CA VAL A 28 -22.86 10.48 -9.11
C VAL A 28 -22.72 9.10 -9.77
N GLU A 29 -22.87 8.02 -9.01
CA GLU A 29 -22.76 6.64 -9.52
C GLU A 29 -21.46 6.38 -10.31
N ALA A 30 -20.33 6.83 -9.76
CA ALA A 30 -19.00 6.68 -10.35
C ALA A 30 -18.18 5.60 -9.61
N PRO A 31 -18.39 4.30 -9.89
CA PRO A 31 -17.79 3.21 -9.11
C PRO A 31 -16.27 3.19 -9.14
N ARG A 32 -15.64 3.61 -10.25
CA ARG A 32 -14.17 3.72 -10.34
C ARG A 32 -13.61 4.75 -9.37
N LEU A 33 -14.25 5.93 -9.29
CA LEU A 33 -13.83 6.99 -8.37
C LEU A 33 -14.08 6.56 -6.92
N LEU A 34 -15.18 5.86 -6.67
CA LEU A 34 -15.47 5.29 -5.35
C LEU A 34 -14.37 4.30 -4.95
N LEU A 35 -14.03 3.34 -5.81
CA LEU A 35 -12.99 2.35 -5.54
C LEU A 35 -11.63 3.01 -5.27
N SER A 36 -11.21 3.98 -6.10
CA SER A 36 -9.97 4.73 -5.87
C SER A 36 -9.98 5.46 -4.53
N ALA A 37 -11.10 6.10 -4.17
CA ALA A 37 -11.23 6.80 -2.90
C ALA A 37 -11.19 5.84 -1.69
N LEU A 38 -11.86 4.69 -1.78
CA LEU A 38 -11.82 3.68 -0.72
C LEU A 38 -10.42 3.06 -0.58
N TYR A 39 -9.72 2.82 -1.69
CA TYR A 39 -8.32 2.38 -1.67
C TYR A 39 -7.44 3.41 -0.96
N ASP A 40 -7.56 4.69 -1.30
CA ASP A 40 -6.80 5.76 -0.66
C ASP A 40 -7.03 5.84 0.84
N LEU A 41 -8.30 5.74 1.27
CA LEU A 41 -8.68 5.73 2.68
C LEU A 41 -8.13 4.51 3.41
N SER A 42 -8.08 3.36 2.74
CA SER A 42 -7.55 2.10 3.32
C SER A 42 -6.10 2.21 3.77
N ARG A 43 -5.34 3.20 3.28
CA ARG A 43 -3.93 3.45 3.64
C ARG A 43 -3.76 4.16 4.99
N SER A 44 -4.85 4.51 5.65
CA SER A 44 -4.85 5.17 6.96
C SER A 44 -5.22 4.21 8.08
N THR A 45 -4.96 4.61 9.33
CA THR A 45 -5.27 3.73 10.46
C THR A 45 -6.79 3.51 10.57
N PRO A 46 -7.26 2.37 11.11
CA PRO A 46 -8.69 2.14 11.30
C PRO A 46 -9.38 3.23 12.13
N SER A 47 -8.69 3.75 13.16
CA SER A 47 -9.17 4.87 13.95
C SER A 47 -9.32 6.14 13.11
N GLN A 48 -8.33 6.44 12.26
CA GLN A 48 -8.41 7.58 11.34
C GLN A 48 -9.54 7.40 10.35
N ILE A 49 -9.78 6.21 9.80
CA ILE A 49 -10.87 5.93 8.84
C ILE A 49 -12.23 6.15 9.52
N ALA A 50 -12.42 5.59 10.72
CA ALA A 50 -13.67 5.64 11.48
C ALA A 50 -13.98 7.02 12.08
N SER A 51 -12.96 7.73 12.56
CA SER A 51 -13.13 9.10 13.05
C SER A 51 -13.42 10.02 11.87
N GLY A 52 -14.64 10.55 11.81
CA GLY A 52 -14.98 11.61 10.87
C GLY A 52 -14.04 12.80 11.02
N ARG A 53 -13.93 13.62 9.97
CA ARG A 53 -13.03 14.77 9.98
C ARG A 53 -13.76 16.06 9.67
N GLN A 54 -13.43 17.11 10.42
CA GLN A 54 -14.02 18.43 10.23
C GLN A 54 -13.61 18.99 8.86
N SER A 55 -14.56 19.62 8.17
CA SER A 55 -14.30 20.31 6.92
C SER A 55 -13.35 21.50 7.14
N ASN A 56 -12.44 21.71 6.19
CA ASN A 56 -11.55 22.88 6.20
C ASN A 56 -12.31 24.19 5.91
N ILE A 57 -13.47 24.11 5.27
CA ILE A 57 -14.30 25.27 4.89
C ILE A 57 -15.22 25.65 6.05
N ASP A 58 -15.80 24.66 6.73
CA ASP A 58 -16.70 24.84 7.86
C ASP A 58 -16.40 23.80 8.96
N PRO A 59 -15.73 24.20 10.06
CA PRO A 59 -15.39 23.31 11.16
C PRO A 59 -16.60 22.65 11.85
N SER A 60 -17.81 23.18 11.66
CA SER A 60 -19.05 22.60 12.21
C SER A 60 -19.49 21.33 11.45
N ILE A 61 -18.99 21.15 10.22
CA ILE A 61 -19.33 20.00 9.37
C ILE A 61 -18.32 18.89 9.58
N CYS A 62 -18.76 17.77 10.15
CA CYS A 62 -17.97 16.55 10.26
C CYS A 62 -18.26 15.61 9.08
N ILE A 63 -17.23 15.35 8.26
CA ILE A 63 -17.32 14.45 7.11
C ILE A 63 -16.96 13.04 7.58
N THR A 64 -17.97 12.19 7.71
CA THR A 64 -17.87 10.76 8.01
C THR A 64 -18.14 9.92 6.77
N LEU A 65 -17.62 8.70 6.72
CA LEU A 65 -18.06 7.70 5.74
C LEU A 65 -19.45 7.17 6.11
N SER A 66 -20.19 6.69 5.11
CA SER A 66 -21.35 5.83 5.38
C SER A 66 -20.89 4.57 6.11
N GLN A 67 -21.80 3.93 6.85
CA GLN A 67 -21.47 2.67 7.54
C GLN A 67 -21.02 1.59 6.54
N GLU A 68 -21.64 1.55 5.37
CA GLU A 68 -21.31 0.61 4.31
C GLU A 68 -19.89 0.85 3.76
N ASP A 69 -19.53 2.09 3.42
CA ASP A 69 -18.20 2.41 2.92
C ASP A 69 -17.12 2.21 3.96
N LEU A 70 -17.44 2.47 5.22
CA LEU A 70 -16.54 2.17 6.33
C LEU A 70 -16.23 0.67 6.37
N PHE A 71 -17.25 -0.20 6.28
CA PHE A 71 -17.06 -1.65 6.20
C PHE A 71 -16.28 -2.07 4.96
N ARG A 72 -16.63 -1.55 3.78
CA ARG A 72 -15.91 -1.81 2.51
C ARG A 72 -14.43 -1.44 2.62
N THR A 73 -14.13 -0.28 3.19
CA THR A 73 -12.75 0.21 3.39
C THR A 73 -11.96 -0.67 4.35
N LEU A 74 -12.53 -1.00 5.50
CA LEU A 74 -11.85 -1.83 6.52
C LEU A 74 -11.63 -3.25 6.03
N ARG A 75 -12.61 -3.84 5.32
CA ARG A 75 -12.48 -5.14 4.67
C ARG A 75 -11.38 -5.14 3.62
N GLY A 76 -11.36 -4.14 2.73
CA GLY A 76 -10.33 -4.01 1.71
C GLY A 76 -8.93 -3.91 2.31
N ARG A 77 -8.78 -3.12 3.39
CA ARG A 77 -7.52 -3.02 4.16
C ARG A 77 -7.08 -4.36 4.74
N GLU A 78 -8.00 -5.12 5.34
CA GLU A 78 -7.70 -6.44 5.91
C GLU A 78 -7.24 -7.44 4.84
N ILE A 79 -7.92 -7.47 3.69
CA ILE A 79 -7.53 -8.35 2.57
C ILE A 79 -6.17 -7.94 2.01
N ALA A 80 -5.91 -6.64 1.84
CA ALA A 80 -4.61 -6.13 1.41
C ALA A 80 -3.48 -6.53 2.36
N SER A 81 -3.72 -6.47 3.68
CA SER A 81 -2.76 -6.92 4.70
C SER A 81 -2.48 -8.42 4.58
N ARG A 82 -3.52 -9.26 4.42
CA ARG A 82 -3.36 -10.71 4.19
C ARG A 82 -2.58 -11.01 2.91
N PHE A 83 -2.84 -10.27 1.84
CA PHE A 83 -2.12 -10.40 0.59
C PHE A 83 -0.63 -10.11 0.79
N LEU A 84 -0.29 -8.99 1.44
CA LEU A 84 1.10 -8.63 1.71
C LEU A 84 1.82 -9.69 2.56
N SER A 85 1.18 -10.19 3.63
CA SER A 85 1.74 -11.28 4.42
C SER A 85 2.00 -12.53 3.58
N THR A 86 1.06 -12.88 2.69
CA THR A 86 1.20 -14.02 1.79
C THR A 86 2.33 -13.81 0.78
N PHE A 87 2.45 -12.60 0.22
CA PHE A 87 3.55 -12.23 -0.67
C PHE A 87 4.90 -12.37 0.01
N ILE A 88 5.04 -11.89 1.25
CA ILE A 88 6.28 -12.02 2.02
C ILE A 88 6.67 -13.50 2.17
N VAL A 89 5.74 -14.34 2.63
CA VAL A 89 6.04 -15.77 2.87
C VAL A 89 6.31 -16.52 1.55
N LYS A 90 5.56 -16.25 0.49
CA LYS A 90 5.67 -16.99 -0.77
C LYS A 90 6.84 -16.55 -1.65
N GLU A 91 7.10 -15.25 -1.72
CA GLU A 91 7.99 -14.67 -2.72
C GLU A 91 9.33 -14.19 -2.15
N LEU A 92 9.41 -13.93 -0.85
CA LEU A 92 10.60 -13.36 -0.20
C LEU A 92 11.24 -14.32 0.82
N GLU A 93 10.44 -14.90 1.72
CA GLU A 93 10.93 -15.78 2.77
C GLU A 93 11.57 -17.04 2.17
N GLY A 94 12.85 -17.27 2.48
CA GLY A 94 13.61 -18.41 1.95
C GLY A 94 13.82 -18.38 0.43
N ARG A 95 13.64 -17.23 -0.23
CA ARG A 95 13.78 -17.10 -1.68
C ARG A 95 15.14 -17.62 -2.15
N ARG A 96 15.11 -18.55 -3.11
CA ARG A 96 16.32 -19.09 -3.73
C ARG A 96 16.89 -18.08 -4.75
N PRO A 97 18.23 -17.96 -4.84
CA PRO A 97 18.84 -17.19 -5.92
C PRO A 97 18.47 -17.74 -7.29
N SER A 98 18.48 -16.87 -8.30
CA SER A 98 18.36 -17.25 -9.72
C SER A 98 19.34 -18.36 -10.10
N HIS A 99 18.97 -19.21 -11.06
CA HIS A 99 19.87 -20.22 -11.62
C HIS A 99 21.13 -19.61 -12.25
N ALA A 100 21.06 -18.36 -12.73
CA ALA A 100 22.19 -17.63 -13.29
C ALA A 100 22.94 -16.77 -12.24
N CYS A 101 22.64 -16.94 -10.95
CA CYS A 101 23.23 -16.14 -9.89
C CYS A 101 24.75 -16.33 -9.77
N THR A 102 25.48 -15.23 -9.73
CA THR A 102 26.94 -15.22 -9.56
C THR A 102 27.39 -15.26 -8.09
N ARG A 103 26.51 -14.89 -7.16
CA ARG A 103 26.79 -14.75 -5.71
C ARG A 103 25.59 -15.20 -4.89
N PRO A 104 25.30 -16.51 -4.82
CA PRO A 104 24.06 -17.04 -4.24
C PRO A 104 23.90 -16.71 -2.75
N GLN A 105 25.00 -16.73 -1.99
CA GLN A 105 25.01 -16.37 -0.56
C GLN A 105 24.61 -14.91 -0.34
N ASN A 106 25.21 -13.97 -1.07
CA ASN A 106 24.93 -12.54 -0.94
C ASN A 106 23.49 -12.22 -1.34
N CYS A 107 23.01 -12.80 -2.47
CA CYS A 107 21.65 -12.55 -2.92
C CYS A 107 20.61 -13.11 -1.94
N ARG A 108 20.86 -14.29 -1.35
CA ARG A 108 19.99 -14.85 -0.32
C ARG A 108 19.94 -13.95 0.91
N MET A 109 21.09 -13.52 1.42
CA MET A 109 21.17 -12.59 2.55
C MET A 109 20.41 -11.27 2.24
N ALA A 110 20.55 -10.73 1.02
CA ALA A 110 19.83 -9.53 0.62
C ALA A 110 18.30 -9.71 0.65
N PHE A 111 17.77 -10.84 0.18
CA PHE A 111 16.34 -11.14 0.27
C PHE A 111 15.87 -11.33 1.72
N GLU A 112 16.68 -11.97 2.57
CA GLU A 112 16.40 -12.10 4.01
C GLU A 112 16.34 -10.74 4.70
N CYS A 113 17.25 -9.82 4.35
CA CYS A 113 17.24 -8.48 4.91
C CYS A 113 16.02 -7.64 4.46
N VAL A 114 15.63 -7.71 3.18
CA VAL A 114 14.38 -7.06 2.71
C VAL A 114 13.16 -7.65 3.41
N THR A 115 13.12 -8.96 3.61
CA THR A 115 12.07 -9.64 4.37
C THR A 115 11.98 -9.07 5.79
N PHE A 116 13.11 -8.95 6.48
CA PHE A 116 13.17 -8.40 7.83
C PHE A 116 12.70 -6.94 7.87
N ASP A 117 13.10 -6.12 6.91
CA ASP A 117 12.68 -4.73 6.83
C ASP A 117 11.17 -4.58 6.65
N LEU A 118 10.55 -5.42 5.81
CA LEU A 118 9.10 -5.46 5.64
C LEU A 118 8.38 -5.92 6.92
N LEU A 119 8.88 -6.99 7.56
CA LEU A 119 8.32 -7.52 8.79
C LEU A 119 8.36 -6.50 9.93
N ARG A 120 9.40 -5.67 9.98
CA ARG A 120 9.55 -4.61 10.98
C ARG A 120 8.51 -3.50 10.84
N ASP A 121 7.94 -3.28 9.65
CA ASP A 121 6.91 -2.26 9.40
C ASP A 121 5.48 -2.81 9.34
N VAL A 122 5.23 -4.08 9.72
CA VAL A 122 3.89 -4.74 9.59
C VAL A 122 2.76 -4.00 10.33
N ASN A 123 3.08 -3.18 11.33
CA ASN A 123 2.11 -2.36 12.05
C ASN A 123 2.15 -0.87 11.69
N GLY A 124 2.90 -0.48 10.66
CA GLY A 124 3.11 0.92 10.28
C GLY A 124 3.80 1.76 11.36
N LEU A 125 4.44 1.11 12.34
CA LEU A 125 5.05 1.74 13.52
C LEU A 125 6.28 2.59 13.18
N LEU A 126 6.93 2.36 12.04
CA LEU A 126 8.12 3.12 11.66
C LEU A 126 7.80 4.15 10.59
N CYS A 127 7.09 3.77 9.53
CA CYS A 127 6.91 4.66 8.38
C CYS A 127 5.53 4.57 7.70
N ASN A 128 4.60 3.77 8.22
CA ASN A 128 3.31 3.48 7.58
C ASN A 128 3.45 2.98 6.11
N ARG A 129 4.60 2.39 5.73
CA ARG A 129 4.89 1.97 4.34
C ARG A 129 4.01 0.80 3.94
N ASN A 130 3.75 -0.10 4.87
CA ASN A 130 2.92 -1.27 4.65
C ASN A 130 1.40 -0.99 4.61
N SER A 131 0.97 0.25 4.81
CA SER A 131 -0.45 0.59 4.65
C SER A 131 -0.87 0.69 3.18
N ASP A 132 0.07 0.82 2.25
CA ASP A 132 -0.18 0.80 0.81
C ASP A 132 0.45 -0.47 0.22
N VAL A 133 -0.35 -1.50 -0.02
CA VAL A 133 0.14 -2.81 -0.48
C VAL A 133 0.82 -2.72 -1.86
N LEU A 134 0.31 -1.89 -2.78
CA LEU A 134 0.91 -1.70 -4.10
C LEU A 134 2.28 -1.04 -3.99
N PHE A 135 2.40 -0.05 -3.10
CA PHE A 135 3.67 0.60 -2.81
C PHE A 135 4.64 -0.34 -2.11
N ALA A 136 4.20 -1.06 -1.07
CA ALA A 136 5.03 -1.99 -0.32
C ALA A 136 5.65 -3.07 -1.22
N ILE A 137 4.86 -3.68 -2.11
CA ILE A 137 5.34 -4.67 -3.09
C ILE A 137 6.35 -4.04 -4.06
N ALA A 138 6.09 -2.81 -4.55
CA ALA A 138 7.02 -2.10 -5.43
C ALA A 138 8.34 -1.75 -4.73
N GLU A 139 8.26 -1.30 -3.48
CA GLU A 139 9.40 -0.90 -2.67
C GLU A 139 10.35 -2.08 -2.42
N CYS A 140 9.85 -3.32 -2.34
CA CYS A 140 10.68 -4.52 -2.21
C CYS A 140 11.80 -4.58 -3.27
N ALA A 141 11.48 -4.30 -4.53
CA ALA A 141 12.48 -4.23 -5.59
C ALA A 141 13.37 -2.99 -5.47
N GLY A 142 12.84 -1.86 -4.99
CA GLY A 142 13.61 -0.63 -4.79
C GLY A 142 14.63 -0.68 -3.64
N LEU A 143 14.36 -1.49 -2.60
CA LEU A 143 15.29 -1.75 -1.48
C LEU A 143 16.48 -2.60 -1.91
N LEU A 144 16.32 -3.36 -3.00
CA LEU A 144 17.38 -4.12 -3.62
C LEU A 144 18.17 -3.21 -4.58
N ALA A 145 19.45 -3.00 -4.28
CA ALA A 145 20.37 -2.36 -5.20
C ALA A 145 20.98 -3.40 -6.14
N THR A 146 21.20 -3.02 -7.39
CA THR A 146 22.02 -3.81 -8.31
C THR A 146 23.49 -3.46 -8.09
N GLU A 147 24.38 -4.45 -8.14
CA GLU A 147 25.83 -4.21 -8.01
C GLU A 147 26.32 -3.10 -8.97
N GLY A 148 27.03 -2.10 -8.42
CA GLY A 148 27.56 -0.95 -9.17
C GLY A 148 26.80 0.38 -8.94
N THR A 149 25.65 0.38 -8.26
CA THR A 149 24.96 1.61 -7.86
C THR A 149 25.48 2.12 -6.51
N LYS A 150 25.94 3.38 -6.44
CA LYS A 150 26.29 4.03 -5.17
C LYS A 150 25.02 4.37 -4.39
N THR A 151 24.68 3.57 -3.38
CA THR A 151 23.57 3.87 -2.46
C THR A 151 23.93 3.45 -1.04
N ASP A 152 23.83 4.38 -0.10
CA ASP A 152 23.92 4.09 1.34
C ASP A 152 22.69 3.26 1.77
N GLY A 153 22.95 2.11 2.41
CA GLY A 153 21.93 1.35 3.14
C GLY A 153 21.04 0.39 2.33
N ARG A 154 21.32 0.11 1.06
CA ARG A 154 20.58 -0.89 0.26
C ARG A 154 21.29 -2.25 0.23
N PHE A 155 20.51 -3.33 0.14
CA PHE A 155 21.04 -4.69 0.00
C PHE A 155 21.36 -5.00 -1.45
N PHE A 156 22.53 -5.56 -1.74
CA PHE A 156 22.97 -5.81 -3.11
C PHE A 156 22.57 -7.20 -3.58
N VAL A 157 21.94 -7.25 -4.75
CA VAL A 157 21.66 -8.48 -5.50
C VAL A 157 22.33 -8.41 -6.87
N CYS A 158 22.68 -9.57 -7.41
CA CYS A 158 23.13 -9.65 -8.80
C CYS A 158 21.97 -9.32 -9.76
N ARG A 159 22.31 -8.86 -10.98
CA ARG A 159 21.32 -8.47 -12.00
C ARG A 159 20.27 -9.53 -12.31
N TRP A 160 20.64 -10.82 -12.23
CA TRP A 160 19.75 -11.94 -12.56
C TRP A 160 18.68 -12.15 -11.49
N CYS A 161 19.10 -12.20 -10.22
CA CYS A 161 18.18 -12.26 -9.08
C CYS A 161 17.27 -11.03 -9.01
N HIS A 162 17.82 -9.85 -9.33
CA HIS A 162 17.05 -8.61 -9.38
C HIS A 162 15.98 -8.66 -10.47
N ALA A 163 16.34 -9.02 -11.71
CA ALA A 163 15.41 -9.10 -12.84
C ALA A 163 14.27 -10.10 -12.57
N GLU A 164 14.58 -11.33 -12.16
CA GLU A 164 13.56 -12.33 -11.82
C GLU A 164 12.63 -11.86 -10.70
N PHE A 165 13.17 -11.13 -9.71
CA PHE A 165 12.36 -10.59 -8.64
C PHE A 165 11.50 -9.39 -9.08
N CYS A 166 12.00 -8.54 -9.98
CA CYS A 166 11.18 -7.50 -10.60
C CYS A 166 9.96 -8.07 -11.33
N ASP A 167 10.12 -9.20 -12.02
CA ASP A 167 9.00 -9.86 -12.70
C ASP A 167 7.95 -10.39 -11.70
N VAL A 168 8.41 -10.95 -10.58
CA VAL A 168 7.53 -11.34 -9.46
C VAL A 168 6.76 -10.14 -8.91
N VAL A 169 7.46 -9.04 -8.63
CA VAL A 169 6.88 -7.80 -8.12
C VAL A 169 5.85 -7.22 -9.08
N GLN A 170 6.13 -7.21 -10.39
CA GLN A 170 5.19 -6.72 -11.40
C GLN A 170 3.93 -7.60 -11.47
N ARG A 171 4.08 -8.92 -11.47
CA ARG A 171 2.93 -9.85 -11.45
C ARG A 171 2.07 -9.67 -10.21
N ALA A 172 2.70 -9.61 -9.03
CA ALA A 172 1.99 -9.40 -7.77
C ALA A 172 1.24 -8.06 -7.77
N ARG A 173 1.85 -6.98 -8.26
CA ARG A 173 1.17 -5.67 -8.36
C ARG A 173 0.00 -5.69 -9.33
N ALA A 174 0.12 -6.37 -10.47
CA ALA A 174 -0.97 -6.54 -11.42
C ALA A 174 -2.13 -7.31 -10.79
N GLU A 175 -1.83 -8.41 -10.08
CA GLU A 175 -2.83 -9.21 -9.35
C GLU A 175 -3.58 -8.36 -8.32
N VAL A 176 -2.85 -7.62 -7.47
CA VAL A 176 -3.45 -6.67 -6.52
C VAL A 176 -4.34 -5.67 -7.24
N TRP A 177 -3.83 -5.00 -8.28
CA TRP A 177 -4.56 -3.97 -9.01
C TRP A 177 -5.88 -4.50 -9.55
N THR A 178 -5.88 -5.67 -10.20
CA THR A 178 -7.09 -6.29 -10.74
C THR A 178 -8.07 -6.78 -9.66
N SER A 179 -7.57 -7.08 -8.45
CA SER A 179 -8.39 -7.63 -7.37
C SER A 179 -9.06 -6.55 -6.51
N LEU A 180 -8.66 -5.28 -6.63
CA LEU A 180 -9.20 -4.17 -5.83
C LEU A 180 -10.73 -4.09 -5.83
N PRO A 181 -11.46 -4.17 -6.96
CA PRO A 181 -12.92 -4.10 -6.95
C PRO A 181 -13.54 -5.16 -6.02
N THR A 182 -13.05 -6.39 -6.10
CA THR A 182 -13.46 -7.52 -5.27
C THR A 182 -13.15 -7.30 -3.79
N TRP A 183 -11.99 -6.73 -3.47
CA TRP A 183 -11.56 -6.51 -2.09
C TRP A 183 -12.43 -5.47 -1.37
N PHE A 184 -12.81 -4.42 -2.09
CA PHE A 184 -13.64 -3.33 -1.58
C PHE A 184 -15.13 -3.52 -1.85
N ASN A 185 -15.53 -4.63 -2.50
CA ASN A 185 -16.91 -4.93 -2.83
C ASN A 185 -17.59 -3.81 -3.65
N VAL A 186 -16.89 -3.34 -4.68
CA VAL A 186 -17.36 -2.32 -5.62
C VAL A 186 -17.42 -2.91 -7.02
N GLU A 187 -18.57 -2.81 -7.67
CA GLU A 187 -18.76 -3.21 -9.07
C GLU A 187 -18.22 -2.09 -9.95
N ALA A 188 -16.98 -2.25 -10.43
CA ALA A 188 -16.32 -1.29 -11.31
C ALA A 188 -16.02 -1.96 -12.65
N ASP A 189 -16.93 -1.80 -13.60
CA ASP A 189 -16.78 -2.36 -14.95
C ASP A 189 -15.50 -1.81 -15.62
N ASP A 190 -14.84 -2.70 -16.36
CA ASP A 190 -13.59 -2.46 -17.09
C ASP A 190 -12.39 -2.02 -16.19
N TRP A 191 -12.41 -2.35 -14.88
CA TRP A 191 -11.28 -2.08 -13.98
C TRP A 191 -10.06 -2.94 -14.32
N GLY A 192 -8.88 -2.30 -14.40
CA GLY A 192 -7.62 -3.00 -14.69
C GLY A 192 -7.36 -3.27 -16.16
N THR A 193 -8.26 -2.89 -17.06
CA THR A 193 -8.02 -2.85 -18.51
C THR A 193 -7.34 -1.52 -18.85
N ILE A 194 -6.05 -1.56 -19.18
CA ILE A 194 -5.28 -0.42 -19.73
C ILE A 194 -4.84 -0.80 -21.13
#